data_AF-A0A7Y1MNT6-F1
#
_entry.id   AF-A0A7Y1MNT6-F1
#
_cell.length_a   1.000
_cell.length_b   1.000
_cell.length_c   1.000
_cell.angle_alpha   90.00
_cell.angle_beta   90.00
_cell.angle_gamma   90.00
#
_symmetry.space_group_name_H-M   'P 1'
#
loop_
_entity.id
_entity.type
_entity.pdbx_description
1 polymer ?
#
loop_
_entity_poly.entity_id
_entity_poly.type
_entity_poly.pdbx_seq_one_letter_code
_entity_poly.pdbx_strand_id
1 'polypeptide(L)'
;MTSSTTAGNAHLDASTQPPQLRVTGDWTLAHYSTLQRLSASLDGQYDANTRVDLNGLGALDTAGASLLVELLGPERIEHSAEQTDCTLPAADRALLKTVYRALNDFCVPVKEPQESAGIQLLARIGGAVDTVWQDAMQLLGFIGLILETLARGVFRPKRWRLTPMVAHIEQTGLDAAPIVALLTFLVGAVVAFLGATVLESFGASIFTVDLVAFSFLREFGVLLTAILMAGRTASAFTAQIGSMKANEEIDAIRTLGLDPMELLVLPRVLALLVALPMLTFLAMISGIIGGGVVCAVALDISPAMFLSLLQSDIGVEHLLVGLVKAPIFAFLIAAIGCLEGFKVSGSAESVGAHTTSAVVQSIFVVIVLDAVAALFFMEMGW
;
A
#
# COMPACT_ATOMS: atom_id res chain seq x y z
N MET A 1 14.71 -59.92 -16.91
CA MET A 1 16.09 -60.34 -16.60
C MET A 1 16.40 -59.83 -15.22
N THR A 2 16.48 -60.71 -14.23
CA THR A 2 16.84 -60.39 -12.85
C THR A 2 18.35 -60.14 -12.80
N SER A 3 18.77 -58.88 -12.94
CA SER A 3 20.13 -58.48 -12.61
C SER A 3 20.31 -58.69 -11.11
N SER A 4 21.21 -59.59 -10.73
CA SER A 4 21.64 -59.75 -9.34
C SER A 4 22.24 -58.43 -8.87
N THR A 5 21.47 -57.65 -8.10
CA THR A 5 21.97 -56.42 -7.46
C THR A 5 23.05 -56.83 -6.47
N THR A 6 24.28 -56.42 -6.73
CA THR A 6 25.43 -56.80 -5.90
C THR A 6 25.72 -55.60 -5.01
N ALA A 7 25.54 -55.75 -3.69
CA ALA A 7 25.75 -54.63 -2.76
C ALA A 7 27.13 -54.01 -2.98
N GLY A 8 27.17 -52.68 -3.12
CA GLY A 8 28.41 -51.95 -3.34
C GLY A 8 29.41 -52.16 -2.20
N ASN A 9 30.69 -52.14 -2.56
CA ASN A 9 31.80 -52.26 -1.63
C ASN A 9 32.97 -51.37 -2.09
N ALA A 10 33.80 -50.96 -1.15
CA ALA A 10 35.01 -50.18 -1.34
C ALA A 10 36.11 -50.84 -0.52
N HIS A 11 37.25 -51.10 -1.16
CA HIS A 11 38.40 -51.70 -0.48
C HIS A 11 39.67 -50.95 -0.85
N LEU A 12 40.51 -50.71 0.14
CA LEU A 12 41.82 -50.13 -0.02
C LEU A 12 42.84 -51.24 -0.30
N ASP A 13 43.33 -51.32 -1.53
CA ASP A 13 44.39 -52.23 -1.91
C ASP A 13 45.77 -51.57 -1.65
N ALA A 14 46.36 -51.90 -0.51
CA ALA A 14 47.68 -51.43 -0.10
C ALA A 14 48.85 -52.18 -0.76
N SER A 15 48.58 -53.18 -1.61
CA SER A 15 49.64 -53.96 -2.29
C SER A 15 50.24 -53.24 -3.51
N THR A 16 49.60 -52.15 -3.95
CA THR A 16 50.05 -51.31 -5.07
C THR A 16 50.81 -50.08 -4.55
N GLN A 17 51.84 -49.64 -5.27
CA GLN A 17 52.53 -48.37 -5.01
C GLN A 17 52.33 -47.43 -6.21
N PRO A 18 51.53 -46.35 -6.08
CA PRO A 18 50.76 -45.92 -4.89
C PRO A 18 49.53 -46.81 -4.60
N PRO A 19 49.02 -46.81 -3.35
CA PRO A 19 47.84 -47.59 -2.95
C PRO A 19 46.61 -47.21 -3.77
N GLN A 20 45.69 -48.17 -3.96
CA GLN A 20 44.53 -48.01 -4.83
C GLN A 20 43.22 -48.29 -4.06
N LEU A 21 42.31 -47.32 -4.05
CA LEU A 21 40.96 -47.48 -3.52
C LEU A 21 40.04 -47.98 -4.64
N ARG A 22 39.62 -49.24 -4.57
CA ARG A 22 38.74 -49.84 -5.57
C ARG A 22 37.29 -49.81 -5.09
N VAL A 23 36.44 -49.15 -5.88
CA VAL A 23 34.99 -49.05 -5.67
C VAL A 23 34.30 -50.03 -6.62
N THR A 24 33.46 -50.91 -6.06
CA THR A 24 32.80 -51.98 -6.81
C THR A 24 31.33 -52.13 -6.43
N GLY A 25 30.53 -52.74 -7.31
CA GLY A 25 29.12 -53.07 -7.06
C GLY A 25 28.18 -51.88 -7.14
N ASP A 26 26.95 -52.07 -6.69
CA ASP A 26 25.85 -51.10 -6.85
C ASP A 26 25.82 -50.08 -5.71
N TRP A 27 26.00 -48.80 -6.05
CA TRP A 27 25.93 -47.66 -5.16
C TRP A 27 24.59 -46.96 -5.32
N THR A 28 23.58 -47.56 -4.69
CA THR A 28 22.20 -47.07 -4.74
C THR A 28 21.62 -46.87 -3.34
N LEU A 29 20.53 -46.11 -3.24
CA LEU A 29 19.78 -45.83 -2.03
C LEU A 29 19.37 -47.11 -1.29
N ALA A 30 19.10 -48.19 -2.01
CA ALA A 30 18.77 -49.50 -1.44
C ALA A 30 19.87 -50.05 -0.52
N HIS A 31 21.13 -49.64 -0.72
CA HIS A 31 22.30 -50.07 0.06
C HIS A 31 22.90 -48.96 0.94
N TYR A 32 22.24 -47.79 1.02
CA TYR A 32 22.76 -46.57 1.63
C TYR A 32 23.29 -46.76 3.07
N SER A 33 22.53 -47.40 3.95
CA SER A 33 22.91 -47.57 5.37
C SER A 33 24.13 -48.48 5.58
N THR A 34 24.40 -49.38 4.64
CA THR A 34 25.60 -50.23 4.64
C THR A 34 26.77 -49.49 4.02
N LEU A 35 26.56 -48.80 2.89
CA LEU A 35 27.57 -47.98 2.22
C LEU A 35 28.03 -46.79 3.07
N GLN A 36 27.14 -46.17 3.84
CA GLN A 36 27.49 -45.07 4.75
C GLN A 36 28.38 -45.54 5.92
N ARG A 37 28.11 -46.74 6.46
CA ARG A 37 28.98 -47.33 7.50
C ARG A 37 30.34 -47.70 6.92
N LEU A 38 30.36 -48.20 5.69
CA LEU A 38 31.59 -48.52 4.98
C LEU A 38 32.42 -47.26 4.67
N SER A 39 31.79 -46.20 4.16
CA SER A 39 32.47 -44.93 3.88
C SER A 39 33.05 -44.33 5.15
N ALA A 40 32.28 -44.30 6.24
CA ALA A 40 32.76 -43.86 7.55
C ALA A 40 33.89 -44.73 8.11
N SER A 41 33.92 -46.03 7.81
CA SER A 41 35.00 -46.91 8.26
C SER A 41 36.30 -46.68 7.50
N LEU A 42 36.22 -46.33 6.22
CA LEU A 42 37.38 -46.07 5.36
C LEU A 42 37.90 -44.64 5.51
N ASP A 43 37.07 -43.72 5.98
CA ASP A 43 37.44 -42.32 6.21
C ASP A 43 38.70 -42.21 7.08
N GLY A 44 39.70 -41.46 6.60
CA GLY A 44 41.01 -41.32 7.25
C GLY A 44 41.99 -42.49 7.08
N GLN A 45 41.65 -43.56 6.34
CA GLN A 45 42.58 -44.70 6.10
C GLN A 45 43.44 -44.58 4.83
N TYR A 46 43.28 -43.52 4.05
CA TYR A 46 43.94 -43.34 2.76
C TYR A 46 44.39 -41.88 2.54
N ASP A 47 45.59 -41.72 1.96
CA ASP A 47 46.20 -40.40 1.73
C ASP A 47 45.82 -39.82 0.37
N ALA A 48 46.12 -38.53 0.13
CA ALA A 48 45.86 -37.80 -1.12
C ALA A 48 46.48 -38.45 -2.38
N ASN A 49 47.54 -39.24 -2.22
CA ASN A 49 48.20 -39.98 -3.31
C ASN A 49 47.55 -41.32 -3.66
N THR A 50 46.51 -41.75 -2.94
CA THR A 50 45.78 -43.00 -3.21
C THR A 50 44.98 -42.88 -4.51
N ARG A 51 45.24 -43.74 -5.50
CA ARG A 51 44.51 -43.75 -6.77
C ARG A 51 43.11 -44.34 -6.57
N VAL A 52 42.09 -43.78 -7.21
CA VAL A 52 40.72 -44.30 -7.13
C VAL A 52 40.38 -45.06 -8.41
N ASP A 53 39.92 -46.30 -8.27
CA ASP A 53 39.46 -47.17 -9.35
C ASP A 53 37.94 -47.34 -9.26
N LEU A 54 37.23 -46.81 -10.26
CA LEU A 54 35.78 -46.84 -10.37
C LEU A 54 35.30 -47.85 -11.43
N ASN A 55 36.19 -48.65 -12.00
CA ASN A 55 35.86 -49.53 -13.13
C ASN A 55 34.93 -50.70 -12.77
N GLY A 56 34.83 -51.04 -11.49
CA GLY A 56 33.92 -52.06 -10.98
C GLY A 56 32.56 -51.51 -10.51
N LEU A 57 32.27 -50.23 -10.73
CA LEU A 57 31.02 -49.60 -10.32
C LEU A 57 29.85 -50.15 -11.15
N GLY A 58 28.83 -50.64 -10.46
CA GLY A 58 27.57 -51.08 -11.05
C GLY A 58 26.59 -49.91 -11.19
N ALA A 59 25.36 -50.08 -10.72
CA ALA A 59 24.35 -49.02 -10.75
C ALA A 59 24.69 -47.89 -9.76
N LEU A 60 24.52 -46.64 -10.19
CA LEU A 60 24.73 -45.44 -9.38
C LEU A 60 23.46 -44.57 -9.34
N ASP A 61 23.07 -44.12 -8.15
CA ASP A 61 22.01 -43.11 -8.00
C ASP A 61 22.49 -41.87 -7.22
N THR A 62 21.61 -40.89 -7.04
CA THR A 62 21.96 -39.61 -6.40
C THR A 62 22.46 -39.77 -4.96
N ALA A 63 21.94 -40.75 -4.22
CA ALA A 63 22.33 -41.01 -2.83
C ALA A 63 23.67 -41.77 -2.74
N GLY A 64 23.91 -42.69 -3.67
CA GLY A 64 25.24 -43.31 -3.83
C GLY A 64 26.29 -42.32 -4.30
N ALA A 65 25.94 -41.44 -5.24
CA ALA A 65 26.81 -40.38 -5.74
C ALA A 65 27.19 -39.39 -4.64
N SER A 66 26.27 -39.00 -3.74
CA SER A 66 26.62 -38.12 -2.61
C SER A 66 27.59 -38.80 -1.64
N LEU A 67 27.40 -40.10 -1.34
CA LEU A 67 28.35 -40.84 -0.49
C LEU A 67 29.72 -40.99 -1.14
N LEU A 68 29.78 -41.19 -2.46
CA LEU A 68 31.05 -41.20 -3.18
C LEU A 68 31.71 -39.83 -3.19
N VAL A 69 30.93 -38.74 -3.30
CA VAL A 69 31.48 -37.39 -3.21
C VAL A 69 32.07 -37.11 -1.84
N GLU A 70 31.37 -37.52 -0.78
CA GLU A 70 31.83 -37.40 0.60
C GLU A 70 33.07 -38.28 0.88
N LEU A 71 33.11 -39.51 0.35
CA LEU A 71 34.22 -40.44 0.53
C LEU A 71 35.47 -40.06 -0.28
N LEU A 72 35.33 -39.66 -1.54
CA LEU A 72 36.48 -39.41 -2.42
C LEU A 72 37.01 -37.98 -2.28
N GLY A 73 36.15 -37.03 -1.91
CA GLY A 73 36.49 -35.62 -1.82
C GLY A 73 36.71 -34.96 -3.19
N PRO A 74 36.85 -33.62 -3.22
CA PRO A 74 36.82 -32.79 -4.43
C PRO A 74 37.94 -33.12 -5.42
N GLU A 75 39.18 -33.21 -4.94
CA GLU A 75 40.38 -33.33 -5.79
C GLU A 75 40.45 -34.69 -6.52
N ARG A 76 39.94 -35.76 -5.90
CA ARG A 76 40.05 -37.12 -6.43
C ARG A 76 38.98 -37.42 -7.47
N ILE A 77 37.78 -36.85 -7.33
CA ILE A 77 36.69 -37.04 -8.30
C ILE A 77 37.05 -36.41 -9.63
N GLU A 78 37.69 -35.24 -9.61
CA GLU A 78 38.20 -34.59 -10.83
C GLU A 78 39.34 -35.41 -11.45
N HIS A 79 40.33 -35.85 -10.66
CA HIS A 79 41.45 -36.66 -11.15
C HIS A 79 41.04 -38.04 -11.69
N SER A 80 40.04 -38.69 -11.10
CA SER A 80 39.58 -40.01 -11.51
C SER A 80 38.59 -39.99 -12.68
N ALA A 81 37.83 -38.90 -12.85
CA ALA A 81 36.95 -38.74 -14.01
C ALA A 81 37.73 -38.42 -15.31
N GLU A 82 38.98 -37.93 -15.20
CA GLU A 82 39.86 -37.57 -16.31
C GLU A 82 40.91 -38.63 -16.66
N GLN A 83 40.97 -39.73 -15.90
CA GLN A 83 41.94 -40.81 -16.12
C GLN A 83 41.58 -41.65 -17.35
N THR A 84 42.55 -41.87 -18.25
CA THR A 84 42.36 -42.53 -19.57
C THR A 84 41.87 -43.99 -19.49
N ASP A 85 41.96 -44.63 -18.32
CA ASP A 85 41.57 -46.03 -18.04
C ASP A 85 40.18 -46.18 -17.37
N CYS A 86 39.41 -45.10 -17.24
CA CYS A 86 38.11 -45.11 -16.56
C CYS A 86 36.97 -45.55 -17.48
N THR A 87 36.35 -46.71 -17.21
CA THR A 87 35.24 -47.31 -18.00
C THR A 87 33.84 -46.93 -17.49
N LEU A 88 33.70 -45.86 -16.72
CA LEU A 88 32.40 -45.39 -16.21
C LEU A 88 31.46 -44.95 -17.35
N PRO A 89 30.17 -45.34 -17.32
CA PRO A 89 29.16 -44.82 -18.23
C PRO A 89 29.07 -43.29 -18.19
N ALA A 90 28.77 -42.67 -19.34
CA ALA A 90 28.69 -41.21 -19.44
C ALA A 90 27.60 -40.59 -18.54
N ALA A 91 26.52 -41.33 -18.26
CA ALA A 91 25.44 -40.92 -17.37
C ALA A 91 25.89 -40.82 -15.90
N ASP A 92 26.63 -41.82 -15.41
CA ASP A 92 27.09 -41.88 -14.02
C ASP A 92 28.15 -40.81 -13.73
N ARG A 93 29.02 -40.53 -14.71
CA ARG A 93 29.97 -39.42 -14.66
C ARG A 93 29.26 -38.07 -14.59
N ALA A 94 28.19 -37.88 -15.37
CA ALA A 94 27.41 -36.64 -15.33
C ALA A 94 26.70 -36.46 -13.99
N LEU A 95 26.16 -37.55 -13.42
CA LEU A 95 25.52 -37.55 -12.11
C LEU A 95 26.52 -37.17 -11.00
N LEU A 96 27.68 -37.82 -10.94
CA LEU A 96 28.74 -37.50 -9.96
C LEU A 96 29.17 -36.03 -10.05
N LYS A 97 29.40 -35.51 -11.26
CA LYS A 97 29.79 -34.12 -11.47
C LYS A 97 28.69 -33.13 -11.05
N THR A 98 27.43 -33.50 -11.25
CA THR A 98 26.27 -32.67 -10.87
C THR A 98 26.10 -32.63 -9.36
N VAL A 99 26.17 -33.78 -8.70
CA VAL A 99 26.07 -33.89 -7.24
C VAL A 99 27.26 -33.21 -6.56
N TYR A 100 28.47 -33.38 -7.09
CA TYR A 100 29.66 -32.69 -6.63
C TYR A 100 29.50 -31.16 -6.65
N ARG A 101 29.10 -30.59 -7.79
CA ARG A 101 28.85 -29.15 -7.92
C ARG A 101 27.76 -28.68 -6.96
N ALA A 102 26.67 -29.43 -6.86
CA ALA A 102 25.57 -29.09 -5.96
C ALA A 102 25.97 -29.11 -4.48
N LEU A 103 26.86 -30.02 -4.06
CA LEU A 103 27.37 -30.09 -2.69
C LEU A 103 28.39 -28.99 -2.38
N ASN A 104 29.26 -28.63 -3.34
CA ASN A 104 30.21 -27.53 -3.17
C ASN A 104 29.57 -26.14 -3.22
N ASP A 105 28.54 -25.95 -4.05
CA ASP A 105 27.82 -24.67 -4.16
C ASP A 105 26.72 -24.49 -3.09
N PHE A 106 26.54 -25.46 -2.18
CA PHE A 106 25.52 -25.40 -1.13
C PHE A 106 25.94 -24.40 -0.04
N CYS A 107 25.63 -23.13 -0.25
CA CYS A 107 25.65 -22.13 0.81
C CYS A 107 24.52 -22.44 1.79
N VAL A 108 24.87 -22.86 3.02
CA VAL A 108 23.88 -22.97 4.11
C VAL A 108 23.22 -21.59 4.28
N PRO A 109 21.90 -21.46 4.10
CA PRO A 109 21.24 -20.19 4.33
C PRO A 109 21.45 -19.82 5.80
N VAL A 110 22.13 -18.70 6.04
CA VAL A 110 22.33 -18.18 7.38
C VAL A 110 20.94 -17.92 7.96
N LYS A 111 20.55 -18.71 8.97
CA LYS A 111 19.29 -18.51 9.68
C LYS A 111 19.29 -17.10 10.26
N GLU A 112 18.38 -16.25 9.79
CA GLU A 112 18.25 -14.88 10.31
C GLU A 112 18.13 -14.93 11.84
N PRO A 113 18.85 -14.07 12.57
CA PRO A 113 18.84 -14.09 14.03
C PRO A 113 17.39 -13.93 14.53
N GLN A 114 16.96 -14.82 15.43
CA GLN A 114 15.63 -14.73 16.05
C GLN A 114 15.57 -13.47 16.92
N GLU A 115 15.11 -12.36 16.34
CA GLU A 115 14.94 -11.11 17.06
C GLU A 115 13.89 -11.26 18.16
N SER A 116 14.14 -10.61 19.30
CA SER A 116 13.17 -10.60 20.41
C SER A 116 11.83 -10.00 19.96
N ALA A 117 10.72 -10.48 20.52
CA ALA A 117 9.38 -10.00 20.15
C ALA A 117 9.22 -8.47 20.31
N GLY A 118 9.94 -7.85 21.26
CA GLY A 118 9.95 -6.39 21.42
C GLY A 118 10.64 -5.67 20.26
N ILE A 119 11.78 -6.20 19.78
CA ILE A 119 12.49 -5.64 18.62
C ILE A 119 11.63 -5.78 17.35
N GLN A 120 10.93 -6.91 17.19
CA GLN A 120 10.00 -7.10 16.06
C GLN A 120 8.82 -6.11 16.09
N LEU A 121 8.29 -5.81 17.27
CA LEU A 121 7.23 -4.80 17.42
C LEU A 121 7.76 -3.40 17.07
N LEU A 122 8.94 -3.02 17.59
CA LEU A 122 9.57 -1.75 17.23
C LEU A 122 9.89 -1.68 15.74
N ALA A 123 10.36 -2.77 15.12
CA ALA A 123 10.66 -2.83 13.70
C ALA A 123 9.38 -2.65 12.86
N ARG A 124 8.25 -3.25 13.27
CA ARG A 124 6.95 -3.04 12.62
C ARG A 124 6.47 -1.59 12.74
N ILE A 125 6.60 -0.99 13.92
CA ILE A 125 6.26 0.42 14.14
C ILE A 125 7.17 1.32 13.29
N GLY A 126 8.49 1.04 13.29
CA GLY A 126 9.47 1.76 12.49
C GLY A 126 9.16 1.69 10.99
N GLY A 127 8.83 0.49 10.48
CA GLY A 127 8.39 0.30 9.10
C GLY A 127 7.10 1.06 8.78
N ALA A 128 6.12 1.05 9.68
CA ALA A 128 4.89 1.82 9.50
C ALA A 128 5.16 3.34 9.47
N VAL A 129 5.99 3.85 10.38
CA VAL A 129 6.39 5.27 10.41
C VAL A 129 7.13 5.66 9.13
N ASP A 130 8.02 4.82 8.63
CA ASP A 130 8.73 5.06 7.38
C ASP A 130 7.78 5.11 6.17
N THR A 131 6.81 4.19 6.09
CA THR A 131 5.79 4.24 5.03
C THR A 131 4.96 5.53 5.07
N VAL A 132 4.52 5.95 6.27
CA VAL A 132 3.76 7.20 6.45
C VAL A 132 4.61 8.42 6.07
N TRP A 133 5.90 8.41 6.43
CA TRP A 133 6.83 9.48 6.06
C TRP A 133 7.02 9.58 4.55
N GLN A 134 7.21 8.44 3.88
CA GLN A 134 7.33 8.39 2.43
C GLN A 134 6.06 8.85 1.73
N ASP A 135 4.88 8.41 2.19
CA ASP A 135 3.59 8.86 1.65
C ASP A 135 3.39 10.37 1.82
N ALA A 136 3.76 10.93 2.98
CA ALA A 136 3.70 12.36 3.22
C ALA A 136 4.64 13.15 2.29
N MET A 137 5.87 12.68 2.07
CA MET A 137 6.80 13.28 1.12
C MET A 137 6.28 13.23 -0.32
N GLN A 138 5.67 12.11 -0.72
CA GLN A 138 5.07 11.97 -2.06
C GLN A 138 3.88 12.92 -2.23
N LEU A 139 3.02 13.04 -1.22
CA LEU A 139 1.92 14.00 -1.24
C LEU A 139 2.42 15.44 -1.33
N LEU A 140 3.45 15.81 -0.56
CA LEU A 140 4.04 17.14 -0.62
C LEU A 140 4.64 17.42 -2.02
N GLY A 141 5.35 16.46 -2.59
CA GLY A 141 5.89 16.54 -3.95
C GLY A 141 4.79 16.68 -5.01
N PHE A 142 3.70 15.92 -4.87
CA PHE A 142 2.56 15.98 -5.78
C PHE A 142 1.79 17.30 -5.69
N ILE A 143 1.62 17.84 -4.48
CA ILE A 143 1.10 19.18 -4.26
C ILE A 143 1.98 20.22 -4.97
N GLY A 144 3.31 20.11 -4.83
CA GLY A 144 4.27 20.96 -5.54
C GLY A 144 4.09 20.90 -7.07
N LEU A 145 3.91 19.69 -7.62
CA LEU A 145 3.66 19.50 -9.05
C LEU A 145 2.33 20.09 -9.52
N ILE A 146 1.26 19.97 -8.73
CA ILE A 146 -0.04 20.61 -9.02
C ILE A 146 0.11 22.13 -9.03
N LEU A 147 0.76 22.69 -8.02
CA LEU A 147 0.97 24.14 -7.91
C LEU A 147 1.83 24.69 -9.05
N GLU A 148 2.91 23.98 -9.40
CA GLU A 148 3.73 24.33 -10.57
C GLU A 148 2.90 24.30 -11.87
N THR A 149 2.13 23.23 -12.07
CA THR A 149 1.29 23.07 -13.26
C THR A 149 0.20 24.16 -13.32
N LEU A 150 -0.43 24.47 -12.20
CA LEU A 150 -1.40 25.56 -12.08
C LEU A 150 -0.74 26.91 -12.41
N ALA A 151 0.43 27.21 -11.84
CA ALA A 151 1.16 28.44 -12.09
C ALA A 151 1.52 28.60 -13.58
N ARG A 152 2.09 27.55 -14.21
CA ARG A 152 2.39 27.56 -15.66
C ARG A 152 1.12 27.70 -16.51
N GLY A 153 0.02 27.08 -16.09
CA GLY A 153 -1.28 27.13 -16.74
C GLY A 153 -1.92 28.52 -16.70
N VAL A 154 -1.79 29.26 -15.59
CA VAL A 154 -2.30 30.64 -15.45
C VAL A 154 -1.69 31.57 -16.51
N PHE A 155 -0.40 31.40 -16.84
CA PHE A 155 0.27 32.18 -17.88
C PHE A 155 -0.05 31.71 -19.32
N ARG A 156 -0.86 30.65 -19.49
CA ARG A 156 -1.23 30.08 -20.80
C ARG A 156 -2.74 29.76 -20.87
N PRO A 157 -3.62 30.78 -20.86
CA PRO A 157 -5.07 30.60 -20.79
C PRO A 157 -5.67 29.80 -21.96
N LYS A 158 -5.03 29.79 -23.14
CA LYS A 158 -5.48 28.96 -24.29
C LYS A 158 -5.42 27.45 -24.04
N ARG A 159 -4.70 26.99 -23.01
CA ARG A 159 -4.63 25.56 -22.64
C ARG A 159 -5.71 25.16 -21.63
N TRP A 160 -6.51 26.10 -21.14
CA TRP A 160 -7.55 25.82 -20.15
C TRP A 160 -8.68 25.03 -20.81
N ARG A 161 -8.85 23.79 -20.39
CA ARG A 161 -9.94 22.93 -20.85
C ARG A 161 -11.16 23.16 -19.96
N LEU A 162 -11.95 24.16 -20.30
CA LEU A 162 -13.16 24.51 -19.56
C LEU A 162 -14.25 23.42 -19.66
N THR A 163 -14.35 22.71 -20.78
CA THR A 163 -15.38 21.67 -20.96
C THR A 163 -15.25 20.51 -19.96
N PRO A 164 -14.07 19.88 -19.78
CA PRO A 164 -13.89 18.88 -18.72
C PRO A 164 -14.08 19.44 -17.31
N MET A 165 -13.69 20.70 -17.06
CA MET A 165 -13.87 21.34 -15.75
C MET A 165 -15.36 21.47 -15.41
N VAL A 166 -16.18 21.95 -16.33
CA VAL A 166 -17.64 22.08 -16.12
C VAL A 166 -18.29 20.71 -15.91
N ALA A 167 -17.91 19.71 -16.70
CA ALA A 167 -18.40 18.34 -16.51
C ALA A 167 -18.06 17.80 -15.11
N HIS A 168 -16.85 18.06 -14.61
CA HIS A 168 -16.49 17.68 -13.25
C HIS A 168 -17.22 18.51 -12.19
N ILE A 169 -17.51 19.79 -12.42
CA ILE A 169 -18.32 20.61 -11.49
C ILE A 169 -19.74 20.05 -11.38
N GLU A 170 -20.36 19.65 -12.50
CA GLU A 170 -21.67 18.99 -12.49
C GLU A 170 -21.62 17.67 -11.70
N GLN A 171 -20.66 16.80 -12.05
CA GLN A 171 -20.56 15.47 -11.42
C GLN A 171 -20.21 15.52 -9.93
N THR A 172 -19.31 16.43 -9.53
CA THR A 172 -18.84 16.53 -8.14
C THR A 172 -19.69 17.46 -7.30
N GLY A 173 -20.22 18.54 -7.88
CA GLY A 173 -21.09 19.51 -7.21
C GLY A 173 -22.55 19.10 -7.25
N LEU A 174 -23.18 19.18 -8.41
CA LEU A 174 -24.64 19.04 -8.55
C LEU A 174 -25.12 17.66 -8.10
N ASP A 175 -24.43 16.59 -8.49
CA ASP A 175 -24.85 15.24 -8.08
C ASP A 175 -24.63 14.97 -6.58
N ALA A 176 -23.76 15.73 -5.90
CA ALA A 176 -23.53 15.58 -4.46
C ALA A 176 -24.54 16.41 -3.63
N ALA A 177 -25.07 17.49 -4.21
CA ALA A 177 -25.88 18.47 -3.50
C ALA A 177 -27.07 17.88 -2.72
N PRO A 178 -27.85 16.92 -3.25
CA PRO A 178 -28.98 16.35 -2.51
C PRO A 178 -28.55 15.59 -1.25
N ILE A 179 -27.46 14.84 -1.34
CA ILE A 179 -26.96 14.04 -0.21
C ILE A 179 -26.34 14.97 0.85
N VAL A 180 -25.59 15.99 0.43
CA VAL A 180 -25.04 17.02 1.33
C VAL A 180 -26.17 17.74 2.08
N ALA A 181 -27.18 18.22 1.36
CA ALA A 181 -28.30 18.94 1.94
C ALA A 181 -29.10 18.07 2.92
N LEU A 182 -29.40 16.82 2.54
CA LEU A 182 -30.14 15.90 3.41
C LEU A 182 -29.34 15.55 4.67
N LEU A 183 -28.07 15.20 4.53
CA LEU A 183 -27.23 14.83 5.67
C LEU A 183 -27.08 15.99 6.65
N THR A 184 -26.78 17.19 6.14
CA THR A 184 -26.58 18.38 6.98
C THR A 184 -27.87 18.86 7.62
N PHE A 185 -29.00 18.76 6.92
CA PHE A 185 -30.33 18.98 7.51
C PHE A 185 -30.60 18.04 8.68
N LEU A 186 -30.36 16.74 8.51
CA LEU A 186 -30.59 15.75 9.57
C LEU A 186 -29.64 15.97 10.75
N VAL A 187 -28.36 16.24 10.50
CA VAL A 187 -27.41 16.55 11.57
C VAL A 187 -27.81 17.85 12.27
N GLY A 188 -28.30 18.86 11.55
CA GLY A 188 -28.78 20.12 12.13
C GLY A 188 -29.97 19.93 13.05
N ALA A 189 -30.93 19.12 12.63
CA ALA A 189 -32.06 18.73 13.45
C ALA A 189 -31.62 17.98 14.73
N VAL A 190 -30.72 17.01 14.59
CA VAL A 190 -30.20 16.24 15.73
C VAL A 190 -29.43 17.14 16.71
N VAL A 191 -28.54 18.01 16.22
CA VAL A 191 -27.79 18.95 17.04
C VAL A 191 -28.72 19.93 17.77
N ALA A 192 -29.75 20.44 17.09
CA ALA A 192 -30.74 21.31 17.74
C ALA A 192 -31.52 20.57 18.83
N PHE A 193 -31.92 19.32 18.59
CA PHE A 193 -32.66 18.53 19.56
C PHE A 193 -31.82 18.22 20.81
N LEU A 194 -30.57 17.79 20.62
CA LEU A 194 -29.65 17.55 21.73
C LEU A 194 -29.30 18.87 22.44
N GLY A 195 -29.07 19.95 21.69
CA GLY A 195 -28.80 21.27 22.25
C GLY A 195 -29.95 21.78 23.11
N ALA A 196 -31.18 21.70 22.61
CA ALA A 196 -32.40 22.09 23.30
C ALA A 196 -32.56 21.35 24.63
N THR A 197 -32.46 20.02 24.61
CA THR A 197 -32.62 19.19 25.82
C THR A 197 -31.54 19.46 26.86
N VAL A 198 -30.30 19.72 26.45
CA VAL A 198 -29.22 20.08 27.37
C VAL A 198 -29.44 21.48 27.94
N LEU A 199 -29.71 22.49 27.11
CA LEU A 199 -29.87 23.88 27.54
C LEU A 199 -31.15 24.10 28.35
N GLU A 200 -32.20 23.30 28.13
CA GLU A 200 -33.42 23.31 28.93
C GLU A 200 -33.13 23.03 30.41
N SER A 201 -32.20 22.11 30.70
CA SER A 201 -31.78 21.82 32.08
C SER A 201 -31.13 23.02 32.80
N PHE A 202 -30.66 24.01 32.04
CA PHE A 202 -30.10 25.27 32.54
C PHE A 202 -31.06 26.46 32.39
N GLY A 203 -32.29 26.24 31.92
CA GLY A 203 -33.27 27.31 31.65
C GLY A 203 -32.89 28.21 30.47
N ALA A 204 -32.03 27.73 29.57
CA ALA A 204 -31.34 28.49 28.54
C ALA A 204 -31.69 28.02 27.11
N SER A 205 -32.83 27.36 26.91
CA SER A 205 -33.20 26.69 25.65
C SER A 205 -33.23 27.61 24.42
N ILE A 206 -33.41 28.91 24.60
CA ILE A 206 -33.36 29.90 23.52
C ILE A 206 -31.97 29.99 22.83
N PHE A 207 -30.88 29.76 23.57
CA PHE A 207 -29.51 29.76 23.03
C PHE A 207 -29.20 28.53 22.15
N THR A 208 -30.17 27.62 21.99
CA THR A 208 -30.08 26.51 21.02
C THR A 208 -29.94 27.06 19.59
N VAL A 209 -30.57 28.20 19.29
CA VAL A 209 -30.46 28.86 17.99
C VAL A 209 -29.01 29.24 17.69
N ASP A 210 -28.34 29.86 18.67
CA ASP A 210 -26.95 30.27 18.57
C ASP A 210 -26.02 29.06 18.45
N LEU A 211 -26.26 28.02 19.25
CA LEU A 211 -25.51 26.78 19.21
C LEU A 211 -25.55 26.18 17.80
N VAL A 212 -26.75 26.03 17.22
CA VAL A 212 -26.91 25.45 15.87
C VAL A 212 -26.18 26.31 14.85
N ALA A 213 -26.46 27.60 14.80
CA ALA A 213 -25.96 28.42 13.72
C ALA A 213 -24.46 28.73 13.85
N PHE A 214 -23.91 28.95 15.04
CA PHE A 214 -22.46 29.06 15.25
C PHE A 214 -21.74 27.77 14.84
N SER A 215 -22.24 26.61 15.30
CA SER A 215 -21.60 25.32 15.05
C SER A 215 -21.64 24.95 13.57
N PHE A 216 -22.74 25.23 12.87
CA PHE A 216 -22.86 24.95 11.43
C PHE A 216 -22.05 25.90 10.56
N LEU A 217 -22.05 27.19 10.87
CA LEU A 217 -21.32 28.18 10.07
C LEU A 217 -19.81 28.00 10.17
N ARG A 218 -19.28 27.66 11.35
CA ARG A 218 -17.82 27.56 11.56
C ARG A 218 -17.23 26.19 11.29
N GLU A 219 -17.94 25.13 11.68
CA GLU A 219 -17.36 23.79 11.79
C GLU A 219 -18.16 22.74 11.01
N PHE A 220 -19.40 22.44 11.41
CA PHE A 220 -20.14 21.30 10.87
C PHE A 220 -20.44 21.43 9.37
N GLY A 221 -20.79 22.62 8.87
CA GLY A 221 -21.11 22.80 7.46
C GLY A 221 -19.95 22.43 6.54
N VAL A 222 -18.75 22.91 6.85
CA VAL A 222 -17.56 22.64 6.06
C VAL A 222 -17.02 21.23 6.30
N LEU A 223 -16.98 20.76 7.55
CA LEU A 223 -16.44 19.45 7.92
C LEU A 223 -17.28 18.31 7.34
N LEU A 224 -18.61 18.34 7.49
CA LEU A 224 -19.49 17.29 6.97
C LEU A 224 -19.44 17.22 5.45
N THR A 225 -19.42 18.38 4.78
CA THR A 225 -19.27 18.46 3.32
C THR A 225 -17.94 17.86 2.90
N ALA A 226 -16.83 18.23 3.55
CA ALA A 226 -15.51 17.74 3.21
C ALA A 226 -15.36 16.23 3.43
N ILE A 227 -15.88 15.68 4.53
CA ILE A 227 -15.87 14.23 4.80
C ILE A 227 -16.68 13.46 3.74
N LEU A 228 -17.87 13.96 3.37
CA LEU A 228 -18.68 13.32 2.33
C LEU A 228 -17.96 13.36 0.97
N MET A 229 -17.36 14.50 0.62
CA MET A 229 -16.63 14.67 -0.64
C MET A 229 -15.34 13.84 -0.67
N ALA A 230 -14.66 13.68 0.46
CA ALA A 230 -13.55 12.74 0.61
C ALA A 230 -13.99 11.30 0.31
N GLY A 231 -15.14 10.87 0.82
CA GLY A 231 -15.71 9.56 0.53
C GLY A 231 -16.10 9.38 -0.94
N ARG A 232 -16.90 10.29 -1.49
CA ARG A 232 -17.50 10.17 -2.83
C ARG A 232 -16.53 10.54 -3.94
N THR A 233 -15.96 11.73 -3.87
CA THR A 233 -15.22 12.34 -4.98
C THR A 233 -13.76 11.91 -5.01
N ALA A 234 -13.09 11.78 -3.87
CA ALA A 234 -11.71 11.27 -3.85
C ALA A 234 -11.66 9.82 -4.35
N SER A 235 -12.62 8.98 -3.92
CA SER A 235 -12.79 7.62 -4.44
C SER A 235 -13.00 7.59 -5.95
N ALA A 236 -13.91 8.44 -6.45
CA ALA A 236 -14.21 8.49 -7.88
C ALA A 236 -12.99 8.93 -8.70
N PHE A 237 -12.24 9.93 -8.24
CA PHE A 237 -11.01 10.36 -8.91
C PHE A 237 -9.94 9.27 -8.89
N THR A 238 -9.77 8.60 -7.77
CA THR A 238 -8.85 7.47 -7.61
C THR A 238 -9.20 6.33 -8.56
N ALA A 239 -10.47 5.92 -8.59
CA ALA A 239 -10.96 4.84 -9.45
C ALA A 239 -10.84 5.18 -10.93
N GLN A 240 -11.16 6.41 -11.33
CA GLN A 240 -11.03 6.87 -12.72
C GLN A 240 -9.57 6.88 -13.17
N ILE A 241 -8.68 7.55 -12.43
CA ILE A 241 -7.26 7.64 -12.79
C ILE A 241 -6.60 6.26 -12.68
N GLY A 242 -6.94 5.48 -11.65
CA GLY A 242 -6.45 4.12 -11.46
C GLY A 242 -6.83 3.17 -12.58
N SER A 243 -8.08 3.24 -13.06
CA SER A 243 -8.56 2.48 -14.22
C SER A 243 -7.81 2.89 -15.49
N MET A 244 -7.67 4.20 -15.74
CA MET A 244 -6.89 4.73 -16.87
C MET A 244 -5.42 4.28 -16.81
N LYS A 245 -4.84 4.21 -15.61
CA LYS A 245 -3.47 3.72 -15.41
C LYS A 245 -3.37 2.21 -15.70
N ALA A 246 -4.34 1.42 -15.23
CA ALA A 246 -4.37 -0.02 -15.46
C ALA A 246 -4.58 -0.39 -16.94
N ASN A 247 -5.29 0.45 -17.69
CA ASN A 247 -5.51 0.30 -19.14
C ASN A 247 -4.43 0.98 -20.01
N GLU A 248 -3.31 1.43 -19.42
CA GLU A 248 -2.21 2.11 -20.12
C GLU A 248 -2.60 3.42 -20.85
N GLU A 249 -3.79 3.98 -20.57
CA GLU A 249 -4.27 5.22 -21.21
C GLU A 249 -3.42 6.43 -20.80
N ILE A 250 -2.90 6.44 -19.57
CA ILE A 250 -2.01 7.52 -19.08
C ILE A 250 -0.68 7.50 -19.85
N ASP A 251 -0.16 6.32 -20.15
CA ASP A 251 1.09 6.20 -20.90
C ASP A 251 0.86 6.54 -22.38
N ALA A 252 -0.31 6.21 -22.94
CA ALA A 252 -0.72 6.70 -24.26
C ALA A 252 -0.78 8.24 -24.32
N ILE A 253 -1.28 8.91 -23.27
CA ILE A 253 -1.27 10.37 -23.21
C ILE A 253 0.17 10.92 -23.24
N ARG A 254 1.10 10.29 -22.51
CA ARG A 254 2.51 10.68 -22.49
C ARG A 254 3.20 10.48 -23.84
N THR A 255 2.90 9.39 -24.56
CA THR A 255 3.48 9.15 -25.89
C THR A 255 2.98 10.14 -26.94
N LEU A 256 1.77 10.69 -26.76
CA LEU A 256 1.24 11.81 -27.57
C LEU A 256 1.89 13.16 -27.24
N GLY A 257 2.83 13.23 -26.31
CA GLY A 257 3.52 14.47 -25.90
C GLY A 257 2.65 15.40 -25.06
N LEU A 258 1.57 14.89 -24.48
CA LEU A 258 0.66 15.63 -23.62
C LEU A 258 0.98 15.37 -22.15
N ASP A 259 0.82 16.38 -21.30
CA ASP A 259 1.05 16.27 -19.86
C ASP A 259 -0.22 15.72 -19.15
N PRO A 260 -0.16 14.54 -18.52
CA PRO A 260 -1.29 14.00 -17.75
C PRO A 260 -1.72 14.92 -16.59
N MET A 261 -0.81 15.71 -16.02
CA MET A 261 -1.14 16.64 -14.93
C MET A 261 -2.07 17.75 -15.41
N GLU A 262 -1.77 18.34 -16.58
CA GLU A 262 -2.62 19.38 -17.19
C GLU A 262 -3.99 18.83 -17.63
N LEU A 263 -4.04 17.58 -18.11
CA LEU A 263 -5.25 16.99 -18.69
C LEU A 263 -6.18 16.31 -17.68
N LEU A 264 -5.62 15.65 -16.68
CA LEU A 264 -6.38 14.79 -15.76
C LEU A 264 -6.52 15.40 -14.37
N VAL A 265 -5.48 16.03 -13.84
CA VAL A 265 -5.46 16.49 -12.44
C VAL A 265 -6.02 17.89 -12.33
N LEU A 266 -5.54 18.82 -13.16
CA LEU A 266 -5.90 20.24 -13.06
C LEU A 266 -7.43 20.50 -13.18
N PRO A 267 -8.16 19.90 -14.14
CA PRO A 267 -9.60 20.12 -14.24
C PRO A 267 -10.38 19.60 -13.02
N ARG A 268 -9.92 18.48 -12.43
CA ARG A 268 -10.52 17.87 -11.22
C ARG A 268 -10.29 18.71 -9.97
N VAL A 269 -9.06 19.19 -9.79
CA VAL A 269 -8.70 20.08 -8.67
C VAL A 269 -9.49 21.40 -8.76
N LEU A 270 -9.54 22.02 -9.94
CA LEU A 270 -10.30 23.26 -10.15
C LEU A 270 -11.81 23.06 -9.98
N ALA A 271 -12.35 21.94 -10.47
CA ALA A 271 -13.75 21.62 -10.27
C ALA A 271 -14.10 21.50 -8.78
N LEU A 272 -13.28 20.77 -8.00
CA LEU A 272 -13.55 20.61 -6.57
C LEU A 272 -13.33 21.92 -5.78
N LEU A 273 -12.35 22.74 -6.17
CA LEU A 273 -12.12 24.07 -5.59
C LEU A 273 -13.34 24.99 -5.71
N VAL A 274 -14.15 24.84 -6.76
CA VAL A 274 -15.40 25.59 -6.94
C VAL A 274 -16.58 24.87 -6.30
N ALA A 275 -16.69 23.56 -6.50
CA ALA A 275 -17.83 22.78 -6.04
C ALA A 275 -17.92 22.70 -4.52
N LEU A 276 -16.80 22.51 -3.81
CA LEU A 276 -16.83 22.29 -2.37
C LEU A 276 -17.30 23.53 -1.59
N PRO A 277 -16.81 24.77 -1.85
CA PRO A 277 -17.36 25.96 -1.21
C PRO A 277 -18.86 26.16 -1.48
N MET A 278 -19.32 25.88 -2.71
CA MET A 278 -20.74 25.95 -3.05
C MET A 278 -21.57 24.93 -2.25
N LEU A 279 -21.07 23.70 -2.13
CA LEU A 279 -21.70 22.65 -1.33
C LEU A 279 -21.66 22.95 0.17
N THR A 280 -20.58 23.56 0.66
CA THR A 280 -20.46 23.98 2.06
C THR A 280 -21.48 25.07 2.37
N PHE A 281 -21.69 26.04 1.47
CA PHE A 281 -22.74 27.03 1.63
C PHE A 281 -24.14 26.40 1.69
N LEU A 282 -24.40 25.44 0.80
CA LEU A 282 -25.65 24.67 0.83
C LEU A 282 -25.80 23.90 2.16
N ALA A 283 -24.73 23.24 2.63
CA ALA A 283 -24.70 22.51 3.89
C ALA A 283 -25.01 23.40 5.11
N MET A 284 -24.43 24.60 5.15
CA MET A 284 -24.68 25.57 6.21
C MET A 284 -26.16 25.95 6.26
N ILE A 285 -26.75 26.29 5.10
CA ILE A 285 -28.18 26.62 5.00
C ILE A 285 -29.05 25.43 5.40
N SER A 286 -28.81 24.25 4.83
CA SER A 286 -29.59 23.05 5.12
C SER A 286 -29.53 22.65 6.59
N GLY A 287 -28.37 22.75 7.22
CA GLY A 287 -28.21 22.49 8.66
C GLY A 287 -28.95 23.48 9.55
N ILE A 288 -28.87 24.78 9.25
CA ILE A 288 -29.61 25.82 9.97
C ILE A 288 -31.12 25.60 9.83
N ILE A 289 -31.59 25.27 8.62
CA ILE A 289 -33.02 24.95 8.39
C ILE A 289 -33.43 23.72 9.20
N GLY A 290 -32.61 22.66 9.21
CA GLY A 290 -32.88 21.46 9.99
C GLY A 290 -33.01 21.74 11.49
N GLY A 291 -32.10 22.54 12.03
CA GLY A 291 -32.18 22.97 13.43
C GLY A 291 -33.34 23.90 13.72
N GLY A 292 -33.67 24.80 12.79
CA GLY A 292 -34.82 25.70 12.88
C GLY A 292 -36.16 24.96 12.92
N VAL A 293 -36.31 23.88 12.13
CA VAL A 293 -37.50 23.01 12.18
C VAL A 293 -37.67 22.39 13.57
N VAL A 294 -36.58 21.90 14.17
CA VAL A 294 -36.63 21.33 15.52
C VAL A 294 -36.91 22.38 16.57
N CYS A 295 -36.30 23.57 16.48
CA CYS A 295 -36.61 24.67 17.41
C CYS A 295 -38.09 25.08 17.33
N ALA A 296 -38.68 25.08 16.14
CA ALA A 296 -40.10 25.40 15.97
C ALA A 296 -41.02 24.34 16.58
N VAL A 297 -40.67 23.05 16.47
CA VAL A 297 -41.53 21.94 16.93
C VAL A 297 -41.31 21.60 18.40
N ALA A 298 -40.07 21.65 18.89
CA ALA A 298 -39.71 21.21 20.24
C ALA A 298 -39.69 22.35 21.27
N LEU A 299 -39.42 23.58 20.85
CA LEU A 299 -39.28 24.74 21.75
C LEU A 299 -40.37 25.81 21.56
N ASP A 300 -41.35 25.57 20.67
CA ASP A 300 -42.39 26.54 20.27
C ASP A 300 -41.82 27.90 19.80
N ILE A 301 -40.58 27.91 19.30
CA ILE A 301 -39.94 29.12 18.78
C ILE A 301 -40.47 29.40 17.38
N SER A 302 -41.19 30.51 17.21
CA SER A 302 -41.69 30.90 15.89
C SER A 302 -40.55 31.09 14.87
N PRO A 303 -40.73 30.75 13.58
CA PRO A 303 -39.72 30.96 12.55
C PRO A 303 -39.23 32.42 12.44
N ALA A 304 -40.12 33.39 12.71
CA ALA A 304 -39.78 34.80 12.73
C ALA A 304 -38.82 35.14 13.89
N MET A 305 -39.05 34.56 15.07
CA MET A 305 -38.15 34.71 16.21
C MET A 305 -36.81 34.04 15.94
N PHE A 306 -36.79 32.82 15.41
CA PHE A 306 -35.56 32.13 15.03
C PHE A 306 -34.70 32.97 14.07
N LEU A 307 -35.32 33.55 13.05
CA LEU A 307 -34.61 34.40 12.09
C LEU A 307 -34.12 35.71 12.71
N SER A 308 -34.89 36.28 13.64
CA SER A 308 -34.48 37.48 14.38
C SER A 308 -33.25 37.22 15.25
N LEU A 309 -33.21 36.10 15.97
CA LEU A 309 -32.05 35.70 16.79
C LEU A 309 -30.83 35.44 15.91
N LEU A 310 -31.02 34.72 14.80
CA LEU A 310 -29.95 34.45 13.85
C LEU A 310 -29.37 35.74 13.24
N GLN A 311 -30.17 36.80 13.09
CA GLN A 311 -29.68 38.09 12.59
C GLN A 311 -29.04 38.96 13.67
N SER A 312 -29.52 38.89 14.92
CA SER A 312 -28.98 39.71 16.01
C SER A 312 -27.68 39.15 16.58
N ASP A 313 -27.57 37.83 16.68
CA ASP A 313 -26.57 37.18 17.51
C ASP A 313 -25.41 36.61 16.67
N ILE A 314 -25.56 36.53 15.34
CA ILE A 314 -24.61 35.83 14.46
C ILE A 314 -24.05 36.75 13.39
N GLY A 315 -22.74 37.01 13.50
CA GLY A 315 -22.00 37.77 12.53
C GLY A 315 -21.74 37.01 11.22
N VAL A 316 -21.65 37.75 10.12
CA VAL A 316 -21.25 37.23 8.80
C VAL A 316 -19.82 36.64 8.82
N GLU A 317 -19.03 37.01 9.82
CA GLU A 317 -17.67 36.51 10.05
C GLU A 317 -17.64 34.99 10.22
N HIS A 318 -18.61 34.41 10.94
CA HIS A 318 -18.67 32.95 11.14
C HIS A 318 -18.88 32.19 9.83
N LEU A 319 -19.70 32.74 8.93
CA LEU A 319 -19.88 32.21 7.57
C LEU A 319 -18.57 32.26 6.78
N LEU A 320 -17.84 33.38 6.86
CA LEU A 320 -16.57 33.55 6.15
C LEU A 320 -15.49 32.61 6.70
N VAL A 321 -15.41 32.42 8.02
CA VAL A 321 -14.47 31.49 8.65
C VAL A 321 -14.67 30.07 8.14
N GLY A 322 -15.92 29.58 8.11
CA GLY A 322 -16.21 28.25 7.55
C GLY A 322 -15.93 28.16 6.05
N LEU A 323 -16.31 29.18 5.28
CA LEU A 323 -16.16 29.17 3.82
C LEU A 323 -14.71 29.27 3.36
N VAL A 324 -13.84 29.96 4.10
CA VAL A 324 -12.40 30.08 3.80
C VAL A 324 -11.67 28.74 3.96
N LYS A 325 -12.13 27.86 4.86
CA LYS A 325 -11.57 26.50 5.02
C LYS A 325 -11.87 25.60 3.81
N ALA A 326 -13.04 25.77 3.20
CA ALA A 326 -13.54 24.88 2.14
C ALA A 326 -12.58 24.73 0.93
N PRO A 327 -12.02 25.80 0.33
CA PRO A 327 -11.05 25.67 -0.76
C PRO A 327 -9.80 24.86 -0.39
N ILE A 328 -9.33 24.96 0.86
CA ILE A 328 -8.13 24.25 1.31
C ILE A 328 -8.42 22.74 1.39
N PHE A 329 -9.58 22.36 1.95
CA PHE A 329 -10.03 20.97 1.97
C PHE A 329 -10.27 20.44 0.57
N ALA A 330 -10.89 21.23 -0.31
CA ALA A 330 -11.11 20.86 -1.70
C ALA A 330 -9.81 20.51 -2.44
N PHE A 331 -8.79 21.35 -2.27
CA PHE A 331 -7.49 21.11 -2.88
C PHE A 331 -6.87 19.80 -2.38
N LEU A 332 -6.88 19.57 -1.07
CA LEU A 332 -6.28 18.37 -0.46
C LEU A 332 -7.03 17.09 -0.85
N ILE A 333 -8.36 17.11 -0.81
CA ILE A 333 -9.20 15.96 -1.22
C ILE A 333 -8.93 15.61 -2.69
N ALA A 334 -8.88 16.62 -3.58
CA ALA A 334 -8.59 16.39 -4.99
C ALA A 334 -7.16 15.88 -5.21
N ALA A 335 -6.18 16.46 -4.51
CA ALA A 335 -4.78 16.06 -4.60
C ALA A 335 -4.57 14.61 -4.15
N ILE A 336 -5.10 14.23 -2.99
CA ILE A 336 -5.00 12.86 -2.44
C ILE A 336 -5.68 11.87 -3.38
N GLY A 337 -6.92 12.15 -3.83
CA GLY A 337 -7.63 11.28 -4.75
C GLY A 337 -6.92 11.10 -6.10
N CYS A 338 -6.28 12.15 -6.62
CA CYS A 338 -5.50 12.04 -7.84
C CYS A 338 -4.19 11.27 -7.63
N LEU A 339 -3.48 11.53 -6.53
CA LEU A 339 -2.21 10.88 -6.19
C LEU A 339 -2.40 9.37 -6.04
N GLU A 340 -3.37 8.94 -5.24
CA GLU A 340 -3.65 7.51 -5.04
C GLU A 340 -4.07 6.83 -6.36
N GLY A 341 -4.78 7.53 -7.24
CA GLY A 341 -5.07 7.05 -8.59
C GLY A 341 -3.80 6.78 -9.41
N PHE A 342 -2.79 7.63 -9.31
CA PHE A 342 -1.49 7.42 -9.95
C PHE A 342 -0.64 6.33 -9.28
N LYS A 343 -0.94 5.89 -8.05
CA LYS A 343 -0.21 4.81 -7.37
C LYS A 343 -0.69 3.41 -7.76
N VAL A 344 -1.90 3.28 -8.31
CA VAL A 344 -2.50 1.98 -8.70
C VAL A 344 -1.57 1.11 -9.56
N SER A 345 -1.56 -0.19 -9.27
CA SER A 345 -0.72 -1.21 -9.91
C SER A 345 -1.58 -2.18 -10.73
N GLY A 346 -1.91 -1.82 -11.98
CA GLY A 346 -2.39 -2.69 -13.09
C GLY A 346 -3.58 -3.64 -12.86
N SER A 347 -4.16 -3.70 -11.66
CA SER A 347 -5.12 -4.72 -11.23
C SER A 347 -6.33 -4.07 -10.58
N ALA A 348 -7.50 -4.68 -10.76
CA ALA A 348 -8.76 -4.19 -10.16
C ALA A 348 -8.70 -4.17 -8.62
N GLU A 349 -7.98 -5.13 -8.01
CA GLU A 349 -7.78 -5.17 -6.57
C GLU A 349 -6.93 -3.98 -6.07
N SER A 350 -5.87 -3.62 -6.80
CA SER A 350 -5.09 -2.43 -6.49
C SER A 350 -5.93 -1.14 -6.60
N VAL A 351 -6.82 -1.03 -7.60
CA VAL A 351 -7.75 0.11 -7.71
C VAL A 351 -8.62 0.22 -6.45
N GLY A 352 -9.20 -0.89 -5.99
CA GLY A 352 -10.03 -0.91 -4.77
C GLY A 352 -9.25 -0.53 -3.51
N ALA A 353 -8.02 -1.05 -3.36
CA ALA A 353 -7.15 -0.74 -2.22
C ALA A 353 -6.80 0.75 -2.16
N HIS A 354 -6.35 1.34 -3.28
CA HIS A 354 -6.01 2.76 -3.33
C HIS A 354 -7.24 3.66 -3.21
N THR A 355 -8.40 3.23 -3.70
CA THR A 355 -9.67 3.96 -3.51
C THR A 355 -9.99 4.09 -2.02
N THR A 356 -9.85 3.00 -1.27
CA THR A 356 -10.08 3.00 0.18
C THR A 356 -9.02 3.85 0.90
N SER A 357 -7.75 3.72 0.52
CA SER A 357 -6.65 4.53 1.05
C SER A 357 -6.90 6.03 0.86
N ALA A 358 -7.35 6.44 -0.34
CA ALA A 358 -7.64 7.83 -0.66
C ALA A 358 -8.71 8.43 0.25
N VAL A 359 -9.78 7.67 0.55
CA VAL A 359 -10.84 8.11 1.47
C VAL A 359 -10.29 8.31 2.88
N VAL A 360 -9.59 7.31 3.41
CA VAL A 360 -9.07 7.34 4.78
C VAL A 360 -8.07 8.48 4.95
N GLN A 361 -7.12 8.63 4.02
CA GLN A 361 -6.14 9.71 4.02
C GLN A 361 -6.81 11.09 3.90
N SER A 362 -7.78 11.25 3.00
CA SER A 362 -8.49 12.52 2.82
C SER A 362 -9.27 12.92 4.06
N ILE A 363 -10.02 11.99 4.67
CA ILE A 363 -10.78 12.26 5.90
C ILE A 363 -9.83 12.63 7.05
N PHE A 364 -8.75 11.88 7.23
CA PHE A 364 -7.77 12.14 8.29
C PHE A 364 -7.14 13.54 8.14
N VAL A 365 -6.66 13.87 6.94
CA VAL A 365 -6.03 15.17 6.66
C VAL A 365 -7.04 16.32 6.87
N VAL A 366 -8.28 16.17 6.42
CA VAL A 366 -9.34 17.17 6.62
C VAL A 366 -9.61 17.39 8.10
N ILE A 367 -9.78 16.33 8.90
CA ILE A 367 -10.07 16.45 10.33
C ILE A 367 -8.91 17.12 11.07
N VAL A 368 -7.67 16.69 10.80
CA VAL A 368 -6.48 17.28 11.43
C VAL A 368 -6.35 18.76 11.07
N LEU A 369 -6.54 19.09 9.79
CA LEU A 369 -6.43 20.47 9.34
C LEU A 369 -7.57 21.34 9.87
N ASP A 370 -8.78 20.80 9.98
CA ASP A 370 -9.90 21.52 10.60
C ASP A 370 -9.65 21.83 12.07
N ALA A 371 -9.12 20.87 12.84
CA ALA A 371 -8.74 21.10 14.23
C ALA A 371 -7.65 22.19 14.36
N VAL A 372 -6.63 22.16 13.49
CA VAL A 372 -5.58 23.19 13.47
C VAL A 372 -6.16 24.56 13.07
N ALA A 373 -7.01 24.60 12.06
CA ALA A 373 -7.66 25.83 11.61
C ALA A 373 -8.57 26.41 12.71
N ALA A 374 -9.35 25.57 13.39
CA ALA A 374 -10.23 25.98 14.49
C ALA A 374 -9.42 26.61 15.63
N LEU A 375 -8.30 25.99 16.06
CA LEU A 375 -7.40 26.56 17.07
C LEU A 375 -6.80 27.90 16.62
N PHE A 376 -6.38 28.00 15.36
CA PHE A 376 -5.81 29.22 14.79
C PHE A 376 -6.82 30.38 14.76
N PHE A 377 -8.05 30.15 14.27
CA PHE A 377 -9.09 31.18 14.24
C PHE A 377 -9.50 31.61 15.65
N MET A 378 -9.56 30.66 16.60
CA MET A 378 -9.85 30.95 18.00
C MET A 378 -8.80 31.87 18.64
N GLU A 379 -7.51 31.61 18.43
CA GLU A 379 -6.41 32.45 18.94
C GLU A 379 -6.39 33.86 18.30
N MET A 380 -6.82 33.98 17.05
CA MET A 380 -6.94 35.27 16.38
C MET A 380 -8.18 36.07 16.78
N GLY A 381 -9.07 35.50 17.58
CA GLY A 381 -10.30 36.13 18.03
C GLY A 381 -11.39 36.20 16.95
N TRP A 382 -11.37 35.29 15.98
CA TRP A 382 -12.34 35.17 14.88
C TRP A 382 -13.27 33.97 15.08
#